data_AF-W2PUU4-F1
#
_entry.id   AF-W2PUU4-F1
#
_cell.length_a   1.000
_cell.length_b   1.000
_cell.length_c   1.000
_cell.angle_alpha   90.00
_cell.angle_beta   90.00
_cell.angle_gamma   90.00
#
_symmetry.space_group_name_H-M   'P 1'
#
loop_
_entity.id
_entity.type
_entity.pdbx_description
1 polymer ?
#
loop_
_entity_poly.entity_id
_entity_poly.type
_entity_poly.pdbx_seq_one_letter_code
_entity_poly.pdbx_strand_id
1 'polypeptide(L)'
;MAARTIGEAEVLAWSSSIRRVFMPPTELKPSPSDTDQISTLLQHVQHQTEKIEVLILQNKRLEERLLAVENHIQVLVSTSSQDPPSVRASSSAAEGQSTTKVARAKKKGSQSLAAIWFEWFTAEPRVYASPVVKKTTLYEFRHITGYMMLFLPTGFALDVASPAYKDEVLALGDKARKSALEFLKANGSSAIAAGTALKAFRKLHKQGKLDTHIAQFHELVDSGSIVDPTPPSALPTFIRLRPSQ
;
A
#
# COMPACT_ATOMS: atom_id res chain seq x y z
N MET A 1 -14.42 -19.93 88.95
CA MET A 1 -13.49 -19.12 88.11
C MET A 1 -14.30 -18.59 86.94
N ALA A 2 -14.76 -17.35 86.99
CA ALA A 2 -15.64 -16.78 85.96
C ALA A 2 -14.90 -16.59 84.63
N ALA A 3 -15.41 -17.20 83.57
CA ALA A 3 -14.87 -17.04 82.22
C ALA A 3 -15.11 -15.60 81.74
N ARG A 4 -14.04 -14.86 81.48
CA ARG A 4 -14.12 -13.51 80.90
C ARG A 4 -14.59 -13.64 79.46
N THR A 5 -15.84 -13.28 79.19
CA THR A 5 -16.38 -13.17 77.84
C THR A 5 -15.81 -11.92 77.19
N ILE A 6 -14.93 -12.10 76.19
CA ILE A 6 -14.43 -10.98 75.36
C ILE A 6 -15.64 -10.42 74.59
N GLY A 7 -15.91 -9.13 74.76
CA GLY A 7 -17.02 -8.47 74.08
C GLY A 7 -16.71 -8.22 72.60
N GLU A 8 -17.73 -8.24 71.75
CA GLU A 8 -17.59 -7.97 70.30
C GLU A 8 -16.87 -6.65 70.00
N ALA A 9 -17.10 -5.62 70.83
CA ALA A 9 -16.42 -4.33 70.71
C ALA A 9 -14.90 -4.44 70.86
N GLU A 10 -14.42 -5.34 71.71
CA GLU A 10 -13.00 -5.57 71.94
C GLU A 10 -12.38 -6.35 70.77
N VAL A 11 -13.08 -7.37 70.25
CA VAL A 11 -12.68 -8.09 69.04
C VAL A 11 -12.60 -7.16 67.83
N LEU A 12 -13.59 -6.26 67.67
CA LEU A 12 -13.61 -5.28 66.59
C LEU A 12 -12.46 -4.26 66.72
N ALA A 13 -12.18 -3.79 67.94
CA ALA A 13 -11.05 -2.90 68.20
C ALA A 13 -9.71 -3.55 67.84
N TRP A 14 -9.51 -4.81 68.21
CA TRP A 14 -8.32 -5.58 67.87
C TRP A 14 -8.22 -5.80 66.35
N SER A 15 -9.32 -6.15 65.69
CA SER A 15 -9.34 -6.34 64.24
C SER A 15 -9.00 -5.06 63.47
N SER A 16 -9.48 -3.90 63.94
CA SER A 16 -9.19 -2.60 63.36
C SER A 16 -7.74 -2.20 63.56
N SER A 17 -7.18 -2.47 64.74
CA SER A 17 -5.78 -2.20 65.06
C SER A 17 -4.84 -3.07 64.21
N ILE A 18 -5.12 -4.37 64.09
CA ILE A 18 -4.37 -5.29 63.20
C ILE A 18 -4.49 -4.81 61.74
N ARG A 19 -5.69 -4.48 61.28
CA ARG A 19 -5.89 -4.01 59.89
C ARG A 19 -5.12 -2.73 59.60
N ARG A 20 -4.98 -1.81 60.56
CA ARG A 20 -4.20 -0.58 60.42
C ARG A 20 -2.69 -0.82 60.39
N VAL A 21 -2.20 -1.84 61.11
CA VAL A 21 -0.78 -2.23 61.12
C VAL A 21 -0.39 -2.89 59.79
N PHE A 22 -1.25 -3.74 59.23
CA PHE A 22 -0.97 -4.45 57.98
C PHE A 22 -1.40 -3.70 56.71
N MET A 23 -2.37 -2.79 56.81
CA MET A 23 -2.84 -1.93 55.73
C MET A 23 -2.97 -0.49 56.26
N PRO A 24 -1.90 0.32 56.20
CA PRO A 24 -2.02 1.73 56.54
C PRO A 24 -3.10 2.35 55.63
N PRO A 25 -3.97 3.24 56.15
CA PRO A 25 -5.00 3.87 55.34
C PRO A 25 -4.35 4.57 54.16
N THR A 26 -4.61 4.08 52.94
CA THR A 26 -4.26 4.83 51.75
C THR A 26 -5.30 5.94 51.68
N GLU A 27 -4.93 7.16 52.07
CA GLU A 27 -5.73 8.32 51.70
C GLU A 27 -5.85 8.32 50.17
N LEU A 28 -7.04 8.03 49.67
CA LEU A 28 -7.40 8.28 48.27
C LEU A 28 -7.50 9.80 48.07
N LYS A 29 -6.35 10.46 48.07
CA LYS A 29 -6.19 11.76 47.43
C LYS A 29 -6.10 11.47 45.94
N PRO A 30 -6.99 12.02 45.08
CA PRO A 30 -6.75 11.96 43.64
C PRO A 30 -5.37 12.58 43.41
N SER A 31 -4.45 11.75 42.94
CA SER A 31 -3.10 12.19 42.59
C SER A 31 -3.25 13.27 41.51
N PRO A 32 -2.60 14.45 41.64
CA PRO A 32 -2.66 15.49 40.60
C PRO A 32 -2.27 14.96 39.20
N SER A 33 -1.47 13.89 39.16
CA SER A 33 -1.10 13.13 37.96
C SER A 33 -2.30 12.62 37.14
N ASP A 34 -3.37 12.13 37.77
CA ASP A 34 -4.47 11.47 37.03
C ASP A 34 -5.40 12.50 36.37
N THR A 35 -5.62 13.63 37.04
CA THR A 35 -6.38 14.76 36.48
C THR A 35 -5.64 15.41 35.32
N ASP A 36 -4.31 15.56 35.44
CA ASP A 36 -3.46 16.12 34.38
C ASP A 36 -3.41 15.20 33.14
N GLN A 37 -3.40 13.88 33.33
CA GLN A 37 -3.48 12.90 32.25
C GLN A 37 -4.83 12.95 31.51
N ILE A 38 -5.95 13.04 32.25
CA ILE A 38 -7.29 13.16 31.65
C ILE A 38 -7.41 14.47 30.86
N SER A 39 -6.89 15.57 31.40
CA SER A 39 -6.87 16.87 30.70
C SER A 39 -6.06 16.81 29.40
N THR A 40 -4.89 16.17 29.45
CA THR A 40 -4.04 15.98 28.26
C THR A 40 -4.72 15.13 27.18
N LEU A 41 -5.38 14.04 27.57
CA LEU A 41 -6.15 13.20 26.65
C LEU A 41 -7.30 13.98 26.01
N LEU A 42 -8.01 14.80 26.79
CA LEU A 42 -9.11 15.62 26.28
C LEU A 42 -8.62 16.64 25.24
N GLN A 43 -7.51 17.32 25.52
CA GLN A 43 -6.89 18.24 24.54
C GLN A 43 -6.46 17.52 23.26
N HIS A 44 -5.93 16.30 23.39
CA HIS A 44 -5.53 15.52 22.22
C HIS A 44 -6.72 15.11 21.37
N VAL A 45 -7.83 14.69 21.99
CA VAL A 45 -9.08 14.35 21.29
C VAL A 45 -9.69 15.58 20.61
N GLN A 46 -9.69 16.73 21.27
CA GLN A 46 -10.15 18.00 20.69
C GLN A 46 -9.32 18.36 19.45
N HIS A 47 -8.00 18.33 19.57
CA HIS A 47 -7.10 18.62 18.46
C HIS A 47 -7.27 17.63 17.28
N GLN A 48 -7.46 16.34 17.57
CA GLN A 48 -7.76 15.36 16.53
C GLN A 48 -9.11 15.65 15.84
N THR A 49 -10.12 16.06 16.60
CA THR A 49 -11.44 16.42 16.09
C THR A 49 -11.34 17.60 15.12
N GLU A 50 -10.64 18.67 15.50
CA GLU A 50 -10.40 19.84 14.63
C GLU A 50 -9.70 19.44 13.33
N LYS A 51 -8.68 18.57 13.41
CA LYS A 51 -7.98 18.09 12.21
C LYS A 51 -8.88 17.27 11.29
N ILE A 52 -9.78 16.46 11.86
CA ILE A 52 -10.77 15.70 11.08
C ILE A 52 -11.73 16.66 10.36
N GLU A 53 -12.22 17.70 11.04
CA GLU A 53 -13.09 18.71 10.44
C GLU A 53 -12.42 19.43 9.27
N VAL A 54 -11.16 19.86 9.44
CA VAL A 54 -10.37 20.49 8.36
C VAL A 54 -10.21 19.53 7.17
N LEU A 55 -9.90 18.26 7.41
CA LEU A 55 -9.77 17.26 6.35
C LEU A 55 -11.10 17.00 5.62
N ILE A 56 -12.23 16.98 6.34
CA ILE A 56 -13.57 16.85 5.74
C ILE A 56 -13.84 18.05 4.82
N LEU A 57 -13.55 19.27 5.29
CA LEU A 57 -13.75 20.48 4.49
C LEU A 57 -12.86 20.50 3.24
N GLN A 58 -11.60 20.08 3.36
CA GLN A 58 -10.69 19.96 2.23
C GLN A 58 -11.16 18.91 1.22
N ASN A 59 -11.61 17.74 1.67
CA ASN A 59 -12.14 16.71 0.78
C ASN A 59 -13.39 17.20 0.03
N LYS A 60 -14.34 17.85 0.72
CA LYS A 60 -15.52 18.45 0.06
C LYS A 60 -15.12 19.45 -1.03
N ARG A 61 -14.16 20.34 -0.75
CA ARG A 61 -13.65 21.30 -1.74
C ARG A 61 -12.96 20.60 -2.92
N LEU A 62 -12.23 19.51 -2.67
CA LEU A 62 -11.59 18.73 -3.73
C LEU A 62 -12.63 18.03 -4.61
N GLU A 63 -13.69 17.48 -4.02
CA GLU A 63 -14.82 16.88 -4.73
C GLU A 63 -15.54 17.91 -5.63
N GLU A 64 -15.81 19.12 -5.12
CA GLU A 64 -16.39 20.22 -5.91
C GLU A 64 -15.50 20.62 -7.09
N ARG A 65 -14.18 20.76 -6.87
CA ARG A 65 -13.23 21.09 -7.94
C ARG A 65 -13.14 19.97 -8.98
N LEU A 66 -13.22 18.72 -8.55
CA LEU A 66 -13.19 17.56 -9.44
C LEU A 66 -14.44 17.55 -10.33
N LEU A 67 -15.63 17.76 -9.76
CA LEU A 67 -16.88 17.86 -10.52
C LEU A 67 -16.84 19.04 -11.53
N ALA A 68 -16.30 20.19 -11.14
CA ALA A 68 -16.14 21.33 -12.05
C ALA A 68 -15.20 21.00 -13.22
N VAL A 69 -14.10 20.31 -12.97
CA VAL A 69 -13.16 19.85 -14.01
C VAL A 69 -13.82 18.80 -14.91
N GLU A 70 -14.55 17.84 -14.36
CA GLU A 70 -15.28 16.83 -15.12
C GLU A 70 -16.33 17.47 -16.04
N ASN A 71 -17.11 18.43 -15.53
CA ASN A 71 -18.08 19.17 -16.34
C ASN A 71 -17.40 19.98 -17.45
N HIS A 72 -16.27 20.64 -17.16
CA HIS A 72 -15.53 21.39 -18.16
C HIS A 72 -15.00 20.48 -19.28
N ILE A 73 -14.49 19.29 -18.93
CA ILE A 73 -14.05 18.28 -19.91
C ILE A 73 -15.25 17.78 -20.74
N GLN A 74 -16.40 17.51 -20.11
CA GLN A 74 -17.59 17.03 -20.81
C GLN A 74 -18.14 18.08 -21.79
N VAL A 75 -18.10 19.36 -21.43
CA VAL A 75 -18.48 20.48 -22.31
C VAL A 75 -17.52 20.60 -23.49
N LEU A 76 -16.21 20.55 -23.26
CA LEU A 76 -15.19 20.62 -24.33
C LEU A 76 -15.32 19.46 -25.34
N VAL A 77 -15.67 18.26 -24.86
CA VAL A 77 -15.91 17.09 -25.71
C VAL A 77 -17.20 17.23 -26.52
N SER A 78 -18.22 17.87 -25.94
CA SER A 78 -19.52 18.08 -26.60
C SER A 78 -19.46 19.21 -27.64
N THR A 79 -18.70 20.27 -27.40
CA THR A 79 -18.47 21.35 -28.39
C THR A 79 -17.55 20.93 -29.54
N SER A 80 -16.72 19.91 -29.36
CA SER A 80 -15.90 19.32 -30.43
C SER A 80 -16.70 18.40 -31.39
N SER A 81 -18.00 18.18 -31.16
CA SER A 81 -18.82 17.24 -31.94
C SER A 81 -19.91 17.88 -32.81
N GLN A 82 -19.84 19.19 -33.07
CA GLN A 82 -20.72 19.87 -34.03
C GLN A 82 -19.92 20.43 -35.22
N ASP A 83 -19.93 19.70 -36.33
CA ASP A 83 -19.87 20.21 -37.71
C ASP A 83 -21.17 19.72 -38.40
N PRO A 84 -21.80 20.43 -39.38
CA PRO A 84 -21.24 20.62 -40.74
C PRO A 84 -21.80 21.89 -41.48
N PRO A 85 -21.66 22.13 -42.83
CA PRO A 85 -21.22 21.22 -43.90
C PRO A 85 -20.30 21.73 -45.05
N SER A 86 -19.52 20.76 -45.56
CA SER A 86 -19.32 20.39 -46.97
C SER A 86 -18.89 21.42 -48.02
N VAL A 87 -17.62 21.36 -48.47
CA VAL A 87 -17.28 21.29 -49.90
C VAL A 87 -16.03 20.41 -50.15
N ARG A 88 -16.25 19.44 -51.04
CA ARG A 88 -15.37 18.56 -51.83
C ARG A 88 -14.05 19.17 -52.36
N ALA A 89 -12.93 18.44 -52.25
CA ALA A 89 -11.92 18.25 -53.31
C ALA A 89 -10.84 17.23 -52.92
N SER A 90 -10.47 16.37 -53.87
CA SER A 90 -9.48 15.29 -53.80
C SER A 90 -8.03 15.80 -53.82
N SER A 91 -7.10 15.08 -53.18
CA SER A 91 -5.85 14.54 -53.78
C SER A 91 -4.82 14.07 -52.72
N SER A 92 -3.91 13.22 -53.21
CA SER A 92 -2.88 12.37 -52.60
C SER A 92 -1.83 13.05 -51.70
N ALA A 93 -1.28 12.26 -50.76
CA ALA A 93 0.16 12.04 -50.49
C ALA A 93 0.52 11.99 -49.00
N ALA A 94 1.66 11.37 -48.72
CA ALA A 94 2.12 10.80 -47.46
C ALA A 94 2.55 11.80 -46.37
N GLU A 95 2.79 11.20 -45.19
CA GLU A 95 3.49 11.70 -44.00
C GLU A 95 2.71 12.60 -43.02
N GLY A 96 2.73 12.22 -41.74
CA GLY A 96 2.28 13.08 -40.64
C GLY A 96 1.74 12.36 -39.41
N GLN A 97 2.66 11.93 -38.55
CA GLN A 97 2.62 11.95 -37.09
C GLN A 97 1.29 11.99 -36.31
N SER A 98 1.28 11.17 -35.24
CA SER A 98 0.66 11.39 -33.92
C SER A 98 -0.87 11.42 -33.89
N THR A 99 -1.52 10.59 -33.09
CA THR A 99 -1.50 10.70 -31.63
C THR A 99 -1.85 9.35 -31.01
N THR A 100 -0.90 8.74 -30.32
CA THR A 100 -1.18 7.67 -29.37
C THR A 100 -2.03 8.27 -28.25
N LYS A 101 -3.33 7.99 -28.32
CA LYS A 101 -4.30 8.31 -27.28
C LYS A 101 -3.81 7.69 -25.98
N VAL A 102 -3.26 8.51 -25.08
CA VAL A 102 -2.98 8.13 -23.70
C VAL A 102 -4.32 7.81 -23.06
N ALA A 103 -4.64 6.53 -22.99
CA ALA A 103 -5.78 6.04 -22.23
C ALA A 103 -5.52 6.37 -20.76
N ARG A 104 -6.05 7.53 -20.31
CA ARG A 104 -6.26 7.80 -18.88
C ARG A 104 -6.97 6.59 -18.29
N ALA A 105 -6.39 6.03 -17.24
CA ALA A 105 -6.89 4.86 -16.53
C ALA A 105 -8.38 5.04 -16.21
N LYS A 106 -9.21 4.32 -16.97
CA LYS A 106 -10.63 4.12 -16.68
C LYS A 106 -10.75 3.40 -15.34
N LYS A 107 -11.55 3.98 -14.44
CA LYS A 107 -12.40 3.34 -13.43
C LYS A 107 -11.67 2.40 -12.44
N LYS A 108 -11.88 2.63 -11.14
CA LYS A 108 -11.34 1.84 -10.01
C LYS A 108 -11.85 0.40 -10.01
N GLY A 109 -11.37 -0.39 -10.96
CA GLY A 109 -11.33 -1.85 -10.94
C GLY A 109 -10.00 -2.32 -10.36
N SER A 110 -9.93 -3.60 -10.02
CA SER A 110 -8.69 -4.23 -9.56
C SER A 110 -7.60 -4.09 -10.61
N GLN A 111 -6.46 -3.47 -10.27
CA GLN A 111 -5.33 -3.31 -11.19
C GLN A 111 -4.78 -4.68 -11.63
N SER A 112 -4.30 -4.73 -12.88
CA SER A 112 -3.60 -5.90 -13.41
C SER A 112 -2.14 -5.91 -12.93
N LEU A 113 -1.53 -7.10 -12.93
CA LEU A 113 -0.12 -7.26 -12.56
C LEU A 113 0.81 -6.43 -13.47
N ALA A 114 0.54 -6.41 -14.78
CA ALA A 114 1.32 -5.62 -15.74
C ALA A 114 1.17 -4.11 -15.53
N ALA A 115 -0.02 -3.63 -15.14
CA ALA A 115 -0.20 -2.23 -14.80
C ALA A 115 0.61 -1.84 -13.56
N ILE A 116 0.61 -2.68 -12.51
CA ILE A 116 1.44 -2.47 -11.32
C ILE A 116 2.93 -2.47 -11.67
N TRP A 117 3.38 -3.43 -12.48
CA TRP A 117 4.77 -3.49 -12.94
C TRP A 117 5.17 -2.21 -13.68
N PHE A 118 4.37 -1.81 -14.67
CA PHE A 118 4.63 -0.61 -15.45
C PHE A 118 4.65 0.65 -14.56
N GLU A 119 3.63 0.85 -13.73
CA GLU A 119 3.57 2.00 -12.81
C GLU A 119 4.74 2.01 -11.81
N TRP A 120 5.15 0.85 -11.27
CA TRP A 120 6.29 0.74 -10.36
C TRP A 120 7.57 1.33 -10.98
N PHE A 121 7.82 1.02 -12.25
CA PHE A 121 9.03 1.40 -12.96
C PHE A 121 8.92 2.73 -13.70
N THR A 122 7.74 3.21 -14.09
CA THR A 122 7.63 4.40 -14.95
C THR A 122 6.95 5.59 -14.28
N ALA A 123 6.33 5.44 -13.11
CA ALA A 123 5.67 6.57 -12.45
C ALA A 123 6.67 7.68 -12.09
N GLU A 124 6.22 8.92 -12.21
CA GLU A 124 6.93 10.15 -11.85
C GLU A 124 6.02 11.01 -10.95
N PRO A 125 6.35 11.18 -9.65
CA PRO A 125 7.42 10.51 -8.90
C PRO A 125 7.24 8.98 -8.81
N ARG A 126 8.34 8.23 -8.60
CA ARG A 126 8.29 6.77 -8.41
C ARG A 126 7.32 6.39 -7.30
N VAL A 127 6.60 5.26 -7.45
CA VAL A 127 5.55 4.83 -6.49
C VAL A 127 6.10 4.74 -5.06
N TYR A 128 7.32 4.25 -4.90
CA TYR A 128 8.01 4.11 -3.62
C TYR A 128 8.66 5.40 -3.09
N ALA A 129 8.73 6.45 -3.90
CA ALA A 129 9.21 7.78 -3.51
C ALA A 129 8.07 8.78 -3.29
N SER A 130 6.84 8.44 -3.70
CA SER A 130 5.68 9.33 -3.62
C SER A 130 5.06 9.31 -2.21
N PRO A 131 4.96 10.47 -1.52
CA PRO A 131 4.35 10.55 -0.20
C PRO A 131 2.81 10.41 -0.24
N VAL A 132 2.22 10.49 -1.43
CA VAL A 132 0.75 10.48 -1.64
C VAL A 132 0.21 9.05 -1.78
N VAL A 133 1.08 8.07 -2.06
CA VAL A 133 0.68 6.67 -2.22
C VAL A 133 0.35 6.08 -0.86
N LYS A 134 -0.87 5.55 -0.72
CA LYS A 134 -1.31 4.89 0.52
C LYS A 134 -0.40 3.70 0.83
N LYS A 135 -0.06 3.52 2.11
CA LYS A 135 0.80 2.41 2.59
C LYS A 135 0.33 1.03 2.11
N THR A 136 -0.98 0.81 2.05
CA THR A 136 -1.57 -0.46 1.58
C THR A 136 -1.34 -0.69 0.09
N THR A 137 -1.53 0.33 -0.73
CA THR A 137 -1.23 0.31 -2.18
C THR A 137 0.26 0.12 -2.41
N LEU A 138 1.12 0.82 -1.67
CA LEU A 138 2.56 0.65 -1.77
C LEU A 138 2.99 -0.78 -1.42
N TYR A 139 2.42 -1.37 -0.38
CA TYR A 139 2.68 -2.76 -0.01
C TYR A 139 2.29 -3.72 -1.14
N GLU A 140 1.10 -3.52 -1.73
CA GLU A 140 0.61 -4.35 -2.83
C GLU A 140 1.54 -4.25 -4.05
N PHE A 141 1.88 -3.03 -4.47
CA PHE A 141 2.78 -2.78 -5.58
C PHE A 141 4.14 -3.42 -5.36
N ARG A 142 4.77 -3.12 -4.21
CA ARG A 142 6.08 -3.66 -3.83
C ARG A 142 6.13 -5.18 -3.91
N HIS A 143 5.11 -5.86 -3.37
CA HIS A 143 5.11 -7.32 -3.31
C HIS A 143 4.73 -7.95 -4.65
N ILE A 144 3.78 -7.38 -5.39
CA ILE A 144 3.44 -7.87 -6.74
C ILE A 144 4.64 -7.75 -7.66
N THR A 145 5.29 -6.58 -7.71
CA THR A 145 6.50 -6.40 -8.53
C THR A 145 7.59 -7.38 -8.11
N GLY A 146 7.85 -7.52 -6.80
CA GLY A 146 8.85 -8.48 -6.33
C GLY A 146 8.53 -9.93 -6.70
N TYR A 147 7.27 -10.37 -6.57
CA TYR A 147 6.90 -11.71 -7.05
C TYR A 147 7.07 -11.85 -8.55
N MET A 148 6.73 -10.83 -9.34
CA MET A 148 6.90 -10.85 -10.80
C MET A 148 8.37 -10.97 -11.23
N MET A 149 9.28 -10.31 -10.51
CA MET A 149 10.73 -10.40 -10.78
C MET A 149 11.24 -11.85 -10.72
N LEU A 150 10.68 -12.68 -9.83
CA LEU A 150 11.06 -14.10 -9.68
C LEU A 150 10.75 -14.94 -10.93
N PHE A 151 9.84 -14.49 -11.80
CA PHE A 151 9.39 -15.23 -12.98
C PHE A 151 10.07 -14.77 -14.27
N LEU A 152 11.24 -14.14 -14.14
CA LEU A 152 12.12 -13.78 -15.25
C LEU A 152 13.35 -14.70 -15.20
N PRO A 153 13.30 -15.89 -15.84
CA PRO A 153 14.30 -16.95 -15.65
C PRO A 153 15.70 -16.60 -16.17
N THR A 154 15.78 -15.60 -17.05
CA THR A 154 17.02 -15.09 -17.63
C THR A 154 17.50 -13.79 -16.96
N GLY A 155 16.86 -13.37 -15.88
CA GLY A 155 17.04 -12.03 -15.33
C GLY A 155 16.42 -10.94 -16.21
N PHE A 156 16.78 -9.69 -15.92
CA PHE A 156 16.34 -8.50 -16.66
C PHE A 156 17.30 -7.33 -16.42
N ALA A 157 17.42 -6.45 -17.40
CA ALA A 157 18.12 -5.19 -17.24
C ALA A 157 17.20 -4.05 -17.62
N LEU A 158 17.07 -3.06 -16.73
CA LEU A 158 16.26 -1.87 -16.93
C LEU A 158 17.13 -0.63 -16.72
N ASP A 159 17.55 -0.01 -17.82
CA ASP A 159 18.31 1.25 -17.79
C ASP A 159 17.37 2.44 -17.93
N VAL A 160 17.27 3.26 -16.88
CA VAL A 160 16.41 4.45 -16.84
C VAL A 160 16.86 5.51 -17.85
N ALA A 161 18.13 5.51 -18.26
CA ALA A 161 18.65 6.44 -19.28
C ALA A 161 18.33 6.00 -20.72
N SER A 162 17.91 4.75 -20.92
CA SER A 162 17.59 4.22 -22.24
C SER A 162 16.34 4.91 -22.82
N PRO A 163 16.36 5.38 -24.09
CA PRO A 163 15.15 5.86 -24.74
C PRO A 163 14.09 4.75 -24.91
N ALA A 164 14.51 3.48 -24.90
CA ALA A 164 13.63 2.31 -24.97
C ALA A 164 13.11 1.84 -23.60
N TYR A 165 13.47 2.52 -22.51
CA TYR A 165 13.15 2.10 -21.14
C TYR A 165 11.69 1.72 -20.94
N LYS A 166 10.75 2.55 -21.39
CA LYS A 166 9.31 2.29 -21.20
C LYS A 166 8.84 1.07 -21.99
N ASP A 167 9.37 0.84 -23.17
CA ASP A 167 9.04 -0.31 -24.02
C ASP A 167 9.63 -1.60 -23.45
N GLU A 168 10.86 -1.54 -22.93
CA GLU A 168 11.51 -2.64 -22.21
C GLU A 168 10.74 -3.02 -20.94
N VAL A 169 10.36 -2.02 -20.12
CA VAL A 169 9.51 -2.22 -18.94
C VAL A 169 8.20 -2.91 -19.33
N LEU A 170 7.56 -2.48 -20.41
CA LEU A 170 6.31 -3.06 -20.88
C LEU A 170 6.49 -4.52 -21.31
N ALA A 171 7.50 -4.81 -22.14
CA ALA A 171 7.78 -6.15 -22.64
C ALA A 171 8.15 -7.13 -21.51
N LEU A 172 9.01 -6.70 -20.58
CA LEU A 172 9.38 -7.48 -19.40
C LEU A 172 8.19 -7.70 -18.48
N GLY A 173 7.37 -6.67 -18.26
CA GLY A 173 6.16 -6.77 -17.45
C GLY A 173 5.16 -7.79 -18.00
N ASP A 174 5.03 -7.86 -19.32
CA ASP A 174 4.18 -8.85 -19.99
C ASP A 174 4.73 -10.27 -19.87
N LYS A 175 6.04 -10.45 -20.04
CA LYS A 175 6.70 -11.75 -19.84
C LYS A 175 6.53 -12.23 -18.41
N ALA A 176 6.90 -11.38 -17.43
CA ALA A 176 6.79 -11.68 -16.02
C ALA A 176 5.34 -11.99 -15.61
N ARG A 177 4.36 -11.21 -16.09
CA ARG A 177 2.94 -11.44 -15.83
C ARG A 177 2.49 -12.81 -16.35
N LYS A 178 2.83 -13.17 -17.59
CA LYS A 178 2.43 -14.46 -18.17
C LYS A 178 2.95 -15.62 -17.34
N SER A 179 4.26 -15.64 -17.07
CA SER A 179 4.91 -16.69 -16.27
C SER A 179 4.39 -16.74 -14.84
N ALA A 180 4.15 -15.59 -14.21
CA ALA A 180 3.57 -15.50 -12.87
C ALA A 180 2.14 -16.10 -12.80
N LEU A 181 1.29 -15.80 -13.80
CA LEU A 181 -0.06 -16.35 -13.87
C LEU A 181 -0.08 -17.84 -14.20
N GLU A 182 0.83 -18.31 -15.06
CA GLU A 182 1.02 -19.73 -15.35
C GLU A 182 1.43 -20.49 -14.08
N PHE A 183 2.37 -19.96 -13.30
CA PHE A 183 2.78 -20.54 -12.03
C PHE A 183 1.62 -20.60 -11.01
N LEU A 184 0.81 -19.54 -10.92
CA LEU A 184 -0.38 -19.53 -10.05
C LEU A 184 -1.37 -20.63 -10.46
N LYS A 185 -1.64 -20.78 -11.76
CA LYS A 185 -2.54 -21.82 -12.29
C LYS A 185 -2.01 -23.22 -12.01
N ALA A 186 -0.73 -23.48 -12.24
CA ALA A 186 -0.07 -24.75 -11.94
C ALA A 186 -0.15 -25.10 -10.44
N ASN A 187 -0.27 -24.10 -9.58
CA ASN A 187 -0.42 -24.25 -8.13
C ASN A 187 -1.88 -24.15 -7.64
N GLY A 188 -2.86 -24.27 -8.54
CA GLY A 188 -4.29 -24.34 -8.21
C GLY A 188 -4.96 -22.99 -7.94
N SER A 189 -4.37 -21.88 -8.40
CA SER A 189 -4.97 -20.54 -8.29
C SER A 189 -5.29 -19.95 -9.66
N SER A 190 -6.54 -19.54 -9.86
CA SER A 190 -6.99 -18.80 -11.04
C SER A 190 -6.94 -17.27 -10.86
N ALA A 191 -6.18 -16.77 -9.89
CA ALA A 191 -6.12 -15.35 -9.57
C ALA A 191 -5.45 -14.55 -10.70
N ILE A 192 -6.15 -13.52 -11.19
CA ILE A 192 -5.69 -12.64 -12.28
C ILE A 192 -5.45 -11.21 -11.79
N ALA A 193 -6.25 -10.76 -10.82
CA ALA A 193 -6.19 -9.40 -10.31
C ALA A 193 -5.07 -9.26 -9.27
N ALA A 194 -4.46 -8.08 -9.16
CA ALA A 194 -3.32 -7.86 -8.25
C ALA A 194 -3.60 -8.32 -6.81
N GLY A 195 -4.69 -7.87 -6.20
CA GLY A 195 -4.98 -8.19 -4.80
C GLY A 195 -5.22 -9.69 -4.54
N THR A 196 -5.86 -10.40 -5.47
CA THR A 196 -6.08 -11.85 -5.34
C THR A 196 -4.82 -12.64 -5.66
N ALA A 197 -4.04 -12.21 -6.65
CA ALA A 197 -2.73 -12.80 -6.97
C ALA A 197 -1.77 -12.63 -5.80
N LEU A 198 -1.72 -11.46 -5.15
CA LEU A 198 -0.89 -11.22 -3.97
C LEU A 198 -1.26 -12.16 -2.81
N LYS A 199 -2.56 -12.38 -2.57
CA LYS A 199 -3.01 -13.36 -1.57
C LYS A 199 -2.54 -14.77 -1.93
N ALA A 200 -2.64 -15.17 -3.20
CA ALA A 200 -2.19 -16.47 -3.66
C ALA A 200 -0.66 -16.62 -3.52
N PHE A 201 0.14 -15.67 -3.99
CA PHE A 201 1.60 -15.69 -3.84
C PHE A 201 2.03 -15.77 -2.38
N ARG A 202 1.43 -14.97 -1.48
CA ARG A 202 1.75 -15.07 -0.04
C ARG A 202 1.45 -16.46 0.53
N LYS A 203 0.37 -17.11 0.09
CA LYS A 203 0.06 -18.49 0.51
C LYS A 203 1.14 -19.46 0.00
N LEU A 204 1.51 -19.37 -1.27
CA LEU A 204 2.53 -20.25 -1.88
C LEU A 204 3.92 -20.02 -1.29
N HIS A 205 4.27 -18.77 -0.99
CA HIS A 205 5.52 -18.42 -0.33
C HIS A 205 5.61 -19.04 1.07
N LYS A 206 4.54 -18.95 1.87
CA LYS A 206 4.48 -19.62 3.19
C LYS A 206 4.59 -21.14 3.11
N GLN A 207 4.28 -21.73 1.96
CA GLN A 207 4.38 -23.16 1.70
C GLN A 207 5.75 -23.56 1.13
N GLY A 208 6.70 -22.64 1.00
CA GLY A 208 8.03 -22.88 0.42
C GLY A 208 8.04 -23.07 -1.10
N LYS A 209 6.90 -22.89 -1.78
CA LYS A 209 6.77 -23.16 -3.22
C LYS A 209 7.50 -22.15 -4.12
N LEU A 210 7.94 -21.03 -3.56
CA LEU A 210 8.70 -20.00 -4.26
C LEU A 210 10.20 -20.09 -3.98
N ASP A 211 10.65 -20.99 -3.09
CA ASP A 211 12.04 -20.98 -2.59
C ASP A 211 13.05 -21.21 -3.71
N THR A 212 12.75 -22.11 -4.66
CA THR A 212 13.57 -22.33 -5.85
C THR A 212 13.66 -21.09 -6.74
N HIS A 213 12.55 -20.37 -6.93
CA HIS A 213 12.55 -19.16 -7.75
C HIS A 213 13.29 -18.01 -7.05
N ILE A 214 13.20 -17.94 -5.72
CA ILE A 214 13.94 -16.99 -4.90
C ILE A 214 15.45 -17.30 -5.00
N ALA A 215 15.85 -18.56 -4.84
CA ALA A 215 17.26 -18.98 -4.99
C ALA A 215 17.81 -18.63 -6.37
N GLN A 216 17.09 -19.01 -7.44
CA GLN A 216 17.46 -18.67 -8.82
C GLN A 216 17.57 -17.16 -9.04
N PHE A 217 16.65 -16.37 -8.48
CA PHE A 217 16.72 -14.92 -8.57
C PHE A 217 18.02 -14.38 -7.97
N HIS A 218 18.43 -14.89 -6.79
CA HIS A 218 19.68 -14.47 -6.16
C HIS A 218 20.93 -14.90 -6.96
N GLU A 219 20.92 -16.07 -7.60
CA GLU A 219 21.99 -16.48 -8.53
C GLU A 219 22.09 -15.53 -9.75
N LEU A 220 20.96 -15.07 -10.26
CA LEU A 220 20.91 -14.08 -11.35
C LEU A 220 21.42 -12.71 -10.90
N VAL A 221 21.18 -12.32 -9.64
CA VAL A 221 21.77 -11.11 -9.06
C VAL A 221 23.29 -11.25 -8.96
N ASP A 222 23.78 -12.38 -8.43
CA ASP A 222 25.21 -12.63 -8.24
C ASP A 222 25.99 -12.68 -9.57
N SER A 223 25.36 -13.20 -10.63
CA SER A 223 25.94 -13.24 -11.98
C SER A 223 25.87 -11.90 -12.74
N GLY A 224 25.25 -10.87 -12.15
CA GLY A 224 25.07 -9.57 -12.81
C GLY A 224 24.00 -9.56 -13.91
N SER A 225 23.17 -10.60 -13.98
CA SER A 225 22.07 -10.71 -14.97
C SER A 225 20.84 -9.86 -14.61
N ILE A 226 20.87 -9.17 -13.47
CA ILE A 226 19.80 -8.30 -13.00
C ILE A 226 20.30 -6.87 -12.81
N VAL A 227 19.71 -5.93 -13.54
CA VAL A 227 19.87 -4.48 -13.35
C VAL A 227 18.50 -3.90 -13.02
N ASP A 228 18.24 -3.72 -11.72
CA ASP A 228 17.00 -3.13 -11.19
C ASP A 228 17.25 -1.68 -10.73
N PRO A 229 16.55 -0.68 -11.29
CA PRO A 229 16.67 0.71 -10.85
C PRO A 229 16.00 1.00 -9.50
N THR A 230 15.30 0.02 -8.91
CA THR A 230 14.62 0.16 -7.63
C THR A 230 15.62 0.16 -6.48
N PRO A 231 15.61 1.17 -5.57
CA PRO A 231 16.51 1.16 -4.43
C PRO A 231 16.20 -0.04 -3.51
N PRO A 232 17.22 -0.67 -2.88
CA PRO A 232 17.00 -1.82 -2.02
C PRO A 232 15.98 -1.57 -0.90
N SER A 233 15.88 -0.35 -0.36
CA SER A 233 14.87 0.05 0.64
C SER A 233 13.43 -0.19 0.18
N ALA A 234 13.16 -0.10 -1.13
CA ALA A 234 11.84 -0.22 -1.74
C ALA A 234 11.45 -1.65 -2.13
N LEU A 235 12.36 -2.63 -2.09
CA LEU A 235 12.12 -4.03 -2.53
C LEU A 235 11.71 -4.98 -1.39
N PRO A 236 10.82 -5.97 -1.58
CA PRO A 236 10.49 -6.94 -0.54
C PRO A 236 11.72 -7.64 0.06
N THR A 237 11.62 -8.06 1.33
CA THR A 237 12.73 -8.70 2.03
C THR A 237 13.31 -9.91 1.29
N PHE A 238 12.45 -10.76 0.69
CA PHE A 238 12.89 -11.95 -0.04
C PHE A 238 13.63 -11.66 -1.36
N ILE A 239 13.46 -10.45 -1.91
CA ILE A 239 14.22 -9.97 -3.07
C ILE A 239 15.55 -9.39 -2.64
N ARG A 240 15.60 -8.68 -1.51
CA ARG A 240 16.81 -8.01 -1.03
C ARG A 240 17.78 -8.92 -0.31
N LEU A 241 17.25 -9.84 0.49
CA LEU A 241 18.01 -10.66 1.43
C LEU A 241 17.98 -12.09 0.96
N ARG A 242 19.17 -12.70 0.89
CA ARG A 242 19.30 -14.12 0.61
C ARG A 242 18.70 -14.91 1.78
N PRO A 243 17.89 -15.96 1.53
CA PRO A 243 17.47 -16.87 2.59
C PRO A 243 18.69 -17.47 3.29
N SER A 244 18.67 -17.56 4.62
CA SER A 244 19.68 -18.32 5.36
C SER A 244 19.57 -19.79 4.99
N GLN A 245 20.63 -20.37 4.44
CA GLN A 245 20.74 -21.82 4.19
C GLN A 245 20.82 -22.61 5.49
#